data_AF-A0A850KIY3-F1
#
_entry.id   AF-A0A850KIY3-F1
#
_cell.length_a   1.000
_cell.length_b   1.000
_cell.length_c   1.000
_cell.angle_alpha   90.00
_cell.angle_beta   90.00
_cell.angle_gamma   90.00
#
_symmetry.space_group_name_H-M   'P 1'
#
loop_
_entity.id
_entity.type
_entity.pdbx_description
1 polymer ?
#
loop_
_entity_poly.entity_id
_entity_poly.type
_entity_poly.pdbx_seq_one_letter_code
_entity_poly.pdbx_strand_id
1 'polypeptide(L)'
;MADNSWWNTVSTGFSNFADGVGDLFNIGSTVSPSSNMKADDVLKTKSALNAVGSYKVPEFGITDVPDTGMIDGLKTFQANNALKVDGVMNPGGPTENALGQTLAKQGISTSDLLAKVKTPNVTPKPDVPKPVSTLPQTSWSASVSFGETPKSSKPKLPKIDPMTGLSDPLANAPKGKMPTKKQWEEVAMMQQQKASSAIIPQGDTVDQRIRSMMTDKRYGDQHDTRLRDHVQKQFENAYPGKVEYDETGKMVQPTAVIRPQDVQPFDPDGELQNVSTETSASGPIMMENVTSETRPVMAASMVELDGDKKTPQDPPYQTTESSAKSKIDVERMPPPIVNPVDGGKIRGRDKWGSGDYGDSRDGGRRSHNGLDFEVKPGDDVKASVSGRVVKVGTVYGKAKNDGEPVYRTVDVETADGHIVRHFYVDSDLKVGDEVQAGKTRLGRAQDLGKRYSDITNHIHLEIRDTTVVEDENKSGYRRYKPRNPRKHLAK
;
A
#
# COMPACT_ATOMS: atom_id res chain seq x y z
N MET A 1 -35.47 -52.05 -24.15
CA MET A 1 -35.92 -51.30 -22.96
C MET A 1 -34.66 -50.87 -22.26
N ALA A 2 -34.29 -49.60 -22.44
CA ALA A 2 -32.99 -49.07 -22.09
C ALA A 2 -32.89 -48.82 -20.58
N ASP A 3 -31.75 -49.26 -20.05
CA ASP A 3 -31.41 -49.35 -18.64
C ASP A 3 -30.98 -47.99 -18.07
N ASN A 4 -31.34 -47.75 -16.81
CA ASN A 4 -31.19 -46.50 -16.07
C ASN A 4 -29.76 -46.33 -15.50
N SER A 5 -28.74 -46.30 -16.36
CA SER A 5 -27.34 -46.18 -15.94
C SER A 5 -26.76 -44.75 -16.05
N TRP A 6 -27.57 -43.72 -16.32
CA TRP A 6 -27.04 -42.36 -16.54
C TRP A 6 -27.05 -41.46 -15.29
N TRP A 7 -27.86 -41.75 -14.27
CA TRP A 7 -27.94 -40.89 -13.07
C TRP A 7 -26.92 -41.24 -11.96
N ASN A 8 -26.35 -42.46 -11.95
CA ASN A 8 -25.36 -42.84 -10.93
C ASN A 8 -23.89 -42.53 -11.29
N THR A 9 -23.60 -42.17 -12.53
CA THR A 9 -22.24 -41.76 -12.96
C THR A 9 -22.01 -40.25 -12.89
N VAL A 10 -23.08 -39.44 -12.77
CA VAL A 10 -22.95 -37.99 -12.58
C VAL A 10 -22.82 -37.62 -11.09
N SER A 11 -23.35 -38.45 -10.18
CA SER A 11 -23.26 -38.19 -8.73
C SER A 11 -21.85 -38.47 -8.16
N THR A 12 -21.11 -39.42 -8.71
CA THR A 12 -19.76 -39.79 -8.26
C THR A 12 -18.63 -38.94 -8.87
N GLY A 13 -18.95 -38.07 -9.84
CA GLY A 13 -18.03 -37.08 -10.40
C GLY A 13 -18.02 -35.73 -9.67
N PHE A 14 -19.06 -35.42 -8.90
CA PHE A 14 -19.15 -34.17 -8.13
C PHE A 14 -18.61 -34.29 -6.70
N SER A 15 -18.46 -35.51 -6.17
CA SER A 15 -17.89 -35.74 -4.85
C SER A 15 -16.35 -35.74 -4.80
N ASN A 16 -15.68 -35.79 -5.95
CA ASN A 16 -14.22 -35.61 -6.05
C ASN A 16 -13.81 -34.21 -6.52
N PHE A 17 -14.77 -33.28 -6.70
CA PHE A 17 -14.46 -31.88 -7.03
C PHE A 17 -14.29 -30.99 -5.79
N ALA A 18 -14.74 -31.47 -4.62
CA ALA A 18 -14.70 -30.70 -3.37
C ALA A 18 -13.31 -30.60 -2.73
N ASP A 19 -12.31 -31.35 -3.23
CA ASP A 19 -10.91 -31.29 -2.75
C ASP A 19 -9.98 -30.51 -3.70
N GLY A 20 -10.50 -29.80 -4.72
CA GLY A 20 -9.70 -29.19 -5.78
C GLY A 20 -10.09 -27.78 -6.23
N VAL A 21 -10.97 -27.06 -5.50
CA VAL A 21 -11.52 -25.76 -5.95
C VAL A 21 -10.66 -24.56 -5.52
N GLY A 22 -9.35 -24.76 -5.33
CA GLY A 22 -8.44 -23.73 -4.82
C GLY A 22 -7.73 -22.88 -5.88
N ASP A 23 -7.84 -23.23 -7.16
CA ASP A 23 -6.84 -22.76 -8.13
C ASP A 23 -7.43 -22.41 -9.50
N LEU A 24 -8.50 -21.60 -9.52
CA LEU A 24 -9.03 -21.06 -10.77
C LEU A 24 -8.15 -19.87 -11.22
N PHE A 25 -7.69 -19.91 -12.48
CA PHE A 25 -6.89 -18.84 -13.08
C PHE A 25 -7.58 -17.48 -12.94
N ASN A 26 -6.92 -16.54 -12.26
CA ASN A 26 -7.42 -15.18 -12.05
C ASN A 26 -6.30 -14.13 -12.18
N ILE A 27 -6.66 -12.97 -12.73
CA ILE A 27 -5.85 -11.76 -12.75
C ILE A 27 -6.47 -10.69 -11.83
N GLY A 28 -5.62 -9.94 -11.15
CA GLY A 28 -6.01 -8.90 -10.19
C GLY A 28 -6.16 -7.50 -10.80
N SER A 29 -5.83 -7.32 -12.08
CA SER A 29 -5.93 -6.05 -12.82
C SER A 29 -6.02 -6.31 -14.33
N THR A 30 -6.66 -5.39 -15.07
CA THR A 30 -6.81 -5.51 -16.52
C THR A 30 -5.46 -5.59 -17.24
N VAL A 31 -5.31 -6.63 -18.06
CA VAL A 31 -4.19 -6.81 -18.99
C VAL A 31 -4.61 -6.28 -20.36
N SER A 32 -4.02 -5.16 -20.79
CA SER A 32 -4.26 -4.55 -22.10
C SER A 32 -3.07 -3.70 -22.56
N PRO A 33 -2.90 -3.44 -23.88
CA PRO A 33 -1.79 -2.62 -24.39
C PRO A 33 -1.69 -1.19 -23.82
N SER A 34 -2.79 -0.66 -23.27
CA SER A 34 -2.92 0.70 -22.76
C SER A 34 -3.12 0.79 -21.25
N SER A 35 -3.08 -0.33 -20.52
CA SER A 35 -3.24 -0.34 -19.05
C SER A 35 -1.91 -0.50 -18.33
N ASN A 36 -1.84 0.05 -17.12
CA ASN A 36 -0.74 -0.24 -16.21
C ASN A 36 -0.97 -1.63 -15.59
N MET A 37 -0.21 -2.63 -16.03
CA MET A 37 -0.38 -4.03 -15.62
C MET A 37 0.44 -4.35 -14.38
N LYS A 38 -0.12 -5.16 -13.46
CA LYS A 38 0.65 -5.71 -12.34
C LYS A 38 1.59 -6.81 -12.85
N ALA A 39 2.82 -6.83 -12.36
CA ALA A 39 3.85 -7.83 -12.69
C ALA A 39 3.35 -9.29 -12.51
N ASP A 40 2.61 -9.56 -11.44
CA ASP A 40 2.04 -10.89 -11.18
C ASP A 40 1.01 -11.31 -12.24
N ASP A 41 0.18 -10.36 -12.69
CA ASP A 41 -0.83 -10.62 -13.73
C ASP A 41 -0.16 -10.86 -15.08
N VAL A 42 0.96 -10.19 -15.36
CA VAL A 42 1.78 -10.40 -16.56
C VAL A 42 2.37 -11.81 -16.55
N LEU A 43 3.01 -12.23 -15.45
CA LEU A 43 3.59 -13.58 -15.35
C LEU A 43 2.53 -14.67 -15.47
N LYS A 44 1.41 -14.54 -14.74
CA LYS A 44 0.29 -15.48 -14.82
C LYS A 44 -0.23 -15.58 -16.25
N THR A 45 -0.46 -14.45 -16.90
CA THR A 45 -0.99 -14.39 -18.27
C THR A 45 -0.05 -15.05 -19.26
N LYS A 46 1.26 -14.72 -19.25
CA LYS A 46 2.24 -15.35 -20.15
C LYS A 46 2.36 -16.86 -19.92
N SER A 47 2.35 -17.28 -18.66
CA SER A 47 2.46 -18.70 -18.29
C SER A 47 1.23 -19.48 -18.76
N ALA A 48 0.04 -18.92 -18.56
CA ALA A 48 -1.22 -19.49 -19.03
C ALA A 48 -1.25 -19.57 -20.56
N LEU A 49 -0.89 -18.49 -21.25
CA LEU A 49 -0.87 -18.45 -22.71
C LEU A 49 0.16 -19.44 -23.30
N ASN A 50 1.31 -19.60 -22.65
CA ASN A 50 2.31 -20.59 -23.05
C ASN A 50 1.75 -22.02 -22.92
N ALA A 51 1.11 -22.30 -21.78
CA ALA A 51 0.53 -23.62 -21.52
C ALA A 51 -0.56 -24.00 -22.52
N VAL A 52 -1.39 -23.04 -22.94
CA VAL A 52 -2.41 -23.26 -23.98
C VAL A 52 -1.85 -23.07 -25.41
N GLY A 53 -0.54 -22.95 -25.58
CA GLY A 53 0.13 -22.87 -26.88
C GLY A 53 -0.08 -21.58 -27.66
N SER A 54 -0.60 -20.53 -27.01
CA SER A 54 -0.88 -19.23 -27.64
C SER A 54 0.24 -18.21 -27.44
N TYR A 55 1.27 -18.49 -26.64
CA TYR A 55 2.42 -17.61 -26.44
C TYR A 55 3.73 -18.36 -26.69
N LYS A 56 4.61 -17.77 -27.51
CA LYS A 56 5.95 -18.30 -27.77
C LYS A 56 6.92 -17.69 -26.77
N VAL A 57 7.51 -18.54 -25.94
CA VAL A 57 8.51 -18.10 -24.95
C VAL A 57 9.75 -17.56 -25.67
N PRO A 58 10.17 -16.31 -25.40
CA PRO A 58 11.43 -15.78 -25.90
C PRO A 58 12.63 -16.56 -25.36
N GLU A 59 13.80 -16.40 -25.97
CA GLU A 59 15.04 -17.09 -25.57
C GLU A 59 15.42 -16.83 -24.10
N PHE A 60 15.04 -15.67 -23.56
CA PHE A 60 15.26 -15.27 -22.17
C PHE A 60 14.16 -15.73 -21.20
N GLY A 61 13.15 -16.47 -21.65
CA GLY A 61 12.10 -17.03 -20.79
C GLY A 61 10.86 -16.13 -20.59
N ILE A 62 9.98 -16.55 -19.68
CA ILE A 62 8.79 -15.80 -19.28
C ILE A 62 9.15 -14.82 -18.16
N THR A 63 8.96 -13.52 -18.41
CA THR A 63 9.26 -12.42 -17.47
C THR A 63 7.99 -11.70 -17.03
N ASP A 64 8.08 -10.94 -15.93
CA ASP A 64 7.03 -10.10 -15.36
C ASP A 64 6.82 -8.75 -16.08
N VAL A 65 7.65 -8.48 -17.08
CA VAL A 65 7.55 -7.28 -17.92
C VAL A 65 6.63 -7.57 -19.10
N PRO A 66 5.58 -6.78 -19.35
CA PRO A 66 4.70 -7.00 -20.49
C PRO A 66 5.47 -6.82 -21.81
N ASP A 67 5.20 -7.70 -22.78
CA ASP A 67 5.79 -7.62 -24.12
C ASP A 67 4.72 -7.76 -25.20
N THR A 68 5.11 -7.46 -26.44
CA THR A 68 4.22 -7.56 -27.61
C THR A 68 3.76 -9.00 -27.83
N GLY A 69 4.64 -9.97 -27.61
CA GLY A 69 4.33 -11.40 -27.76
C GLY A 69 3.17 -11.85 -26.87
N MET A 70 3.08 -11.33 -25.65
CA MET A 70 1.99 -11.63 -24.71
C MET A 70 0.64 -11.12 -25.24
N ILE A 71 0.61 -9.89 -25.75
CA ILE A 71 -0.61 -9.28 -26.31
C ILE A 71 -1.03 -10.01 -27.59
N ASP A 72 -0.08 -10.38 -28.44
CA ASP A 72 -0.36 -11.17 -29.65
C ASP A 72 -0.86 -12.57 -29.28
N GLY A 73 -0.35 -13.14 -28.20
CA GLY A 73 -0.84 -14.40 -27.66
C GLY A 73 -2.26 -14.32 -27.10
N LEU A 74 -2.62 -13.23 -26.42
CA LEU A 74 -4.01 -12.97 -26.01
C LEU A 74 -4.95 -12.92 -27.22
N LYS A 75 -4.58 -12.18 -28.27
CA LYS A 75 -5.38 -12.07 -29.50
C LYS A 75 -5.53 -13.42 -30.19
N THR A 76 -4.45 -14.20 -30.25
CA THR A 76 -4.46 -15.55 -30.83
C THR A 76 -5.39 -16.48 -30.04
N PHE A 77 -5.28 -16.46 -28.71
CA PHE A 77 -6.16 -17.24 -27.84
C PHE A 77 -7.64 -16.84 -27.99
N GLN A 78 -7.91 -15.53 -28.02
CA GLN A 78 -9.27 -15.00 -28.23
C GLN A 78 -9.86 -15.46 -29.56
N ALA A 79 -9.09 -15.39 -30.66
CA ALA A 79 -9.53 -15.84 -31.97
C ALA A 79 -9.87 -17.34 -31.99
N ASN A 80 -9.01 -18.16 -31.36
CA ASN A 80 -9.18 -19.62 -31.32
C ASN A 80 -10.36 -20.09 -30.46
N ASN A 81 -10.84 -19.23 -29.55
CA ASN A 81 -11.94 -19.55 -28.63
C ASN A 81 -13.23 -18.77 -28.92
N ALA A 82 -13.35 -18.21 -30.13
CA ALA A 82 -14.51 -17.42 -30.56
C ALA A 82 -14.85 -16.24 -29.62
N LEU A 83 -13.82 -15.61 -29.04
CA LEU A 83 -13.94 -14.40 -28.22
C LEU A 83 -13.67 -13.15 -29.06
N LYS A 84 -14.00 -11.99 -28.50
CA LYS A 84 -13.63 -10.70 -29.09
C LYS A 84 -12.10 -10.55 -29.14
N VAL A 85 -11.55 -10.36 -30.33
CA VAL A 85 -10.10 -10.26 -30.58
C VAL A 85 -9.62 -8.81 -30.40
N ASP A 86 -9.48 -8.39 -29.14
CA ASP A 86 -9.03 -7.04 -28.78
C ASP A 86 -7.73 -7.01 -27.97
N GLY A 87 -7.19 -8.18 -27.59
CA GLY A 87 -5.99 -8.29 -26.76
C GLY A 87 -6.19 -7.79 -25.33
N VAL A 88 -7.45 -7.74 -24.87
CA VAL A 88 -7.81 -7.30 -23.52
C VAL A 88 -8.31 -8.48 -22.69
N MET A 89 -7.76 -8.60 -21.49
CA MET A 89 -8.23 -9.53 -20.47
C MET A 89 -8.55 -8.75 -19.19
N ASN A 90 -9.82 -8.75 -18.83
CA ASN A 90 -10.31 -8.12 -17.60
C ASN A 90 -10.49 -9.19 -16.51
N PRO A 91 -10.28 -8.85 -15.23
CA PRO A 91 -10.63 -9.71 -14.10
C PRO A 91 -12.10 -10.16 -14.19
N GLY A 92 -12.35 -11.46 -14.04
CA GLY A 92 -13.68 -12.08 -14.17
C GLY A 92 -14.27 -12.03 -15.59
N GLY A 93 -13.52 -11.54 -16.57
CA GLY A 93 -14.00 -11.32 -17.93
C GLY A 93 -14.01 -12.59 -18.79
N PRO A 94 -14.64 -12.55 -19.99
CA PRO A 94 -14.73 -13.71 -20.88
C PRO A 94 -13.38 -14.32 -21.25
N THR A 95 -12.36 -13.48 -21.49
CA THR A 95 -11.00 -13.94 -21.81
C THR A 95 -10.34 -14.69 -20.65
N GLU A 96 -10.46 -14.18 -19.42
CA GLU A 96 -9.91 -14.84 -18.22
C GLU A 96 -10.61 -16.19 -17.98
N ASN A 97 -11.94 -16.19 -18.01
CA ASN A 97 -12.74 -17.39 -17.76
C ASN A 97 -12.46 -18.49 -18.80
N ALA A 98 -12.39 -18.13 -20.08
CA ALA A 98 -12.09 -19.08 -21.15
C ALA A 98 -10.67 -19.65 -21.03
N LEU A 99 -9.70 -18.80 -20.65
CA LEU A 99 -8.32 -19.23 -20.43
C LEU A 99 -8.23 -20.18 -19.24
N GLY A 100 -8.88 -19.85 -18.12
CA GLY A 100 -8.98 -20.73 -16.95
C GLY A 100 -9.66 -22.07 -17.24
N GLN A 101 -10.76 -22.08 -18.01
CA GLN A 101 -11.42 -23.32 -18.43
C GLN A 101 -10.54 -24.16 -19.34
N THR A 102 -9.76 -23.54 -20.23
CA THR A 102 -8.84 -24.27 -21.12
C THR A 102 -7.71 -24.92 -20.33
N LEU A 103 -7.15 -24.20 -19.35
CA LEU A 103 -6.15 -24.75 -18.42
C LEU A 103 -6.71 -25.92 -17.59
N ALA A 104 -7.91 -25.74 -17.04
CA ALA A 104 -8.59 -26.80 -16.27
C ALA A 104 -8.86 -28.04 -17.13
N LYS A 105 -9.29 -27.87 -18.39
CA LYS A 105 -9.47 -28.97 -19.35
C LYS A 105 -8.16 -29.71 -19.66
N GLN A 106 -7.03 -29.02 -19.58
CA GLN A 106 -5.70 -29.61 -19.77
C GLN A 106 -5.12 -30.20 -18.47
N GLY A 107 -5.86 -30.14 -17.36
CA GLY A 107 -5.40 -30.61 -16.05
C GLY A 107 -4.25 -29.77 -15.47
N ILE A 108 -4.12 -28.52 -15.91
CA ILE A 108 -3.04 -27.62 -15.51
C ILE A 108 -3.56 -26.69 -14.41
N SER A 109 -3.03 -26.81 -13.20
CA SER A 109 -3.34 -25.90 -12.09
C SER A 109 -2.49 -24.61 -12.18
N THR A 110 -2.93 -23.51 -11.56
CA THR A 110 -2.16 -22.25 -11.61
C THR A 110 -0.86 -22.33 -10.79
N SER A 111 -0.86 -23.16 -9.76
CA SER A 111 0.32 -23.54 -8.99
C SER A 111 1.33 -24.31 -9.85
N ASP A 112 0.90 -25.21 -10.73
CA ASP A 112 1.77 -25.89 -11.69
C ASP A 112 2.36 -24.94 -12.74
N LEU A 113 1.57 -23.96 -13.22
CA LEU A 113 2.04 -22.95 -14.17
C LEU A 113 3.22 -22.14 -13.60
N LEU A 114 3.10 -21.70 -12.36
CA LEU A 114 4.11 -20.87 -11.70
C LEU A 114 5.30 -21.69 -11.17
N ALA A 115 5.10 -22.97 -10.86
CA ALA A 115 6.19 -23.89 -10.48
C ALA A 115 7.10 -24.21 -11.68
N LYS A 116 6.51 -24.41 -12.87
CA LYS A 116 7.25 -24.77 -14.09
C LYS A 116 8.11 -23.62 -14.64
N VAL A 117 7.74 -22.36 -14.35
CA VAL A 117 8.50 -21.16 -14.72
C VAL A 117 9.75 -20.95 -13.85
N LYS A 118 9.79 -21.52 -12.63
CA LYS A 118 10.87 -21.32 -11.66
C LYS A 118 12.12 -22.19 -11.86
N THR A 119 12.18 -23.03 -12.91
CA THR A 119 13.38 -23.84 -13.21
C THR A 119 13.98 -23.44 -14.56
N PRO A 120 14.97 -22.53 -14.59
CA PRO A 120 15.81 -22.37 -15.77
C PRO A 120 16.82 -23.53 -15.84
N ASN A 121 16.85 -24.22 -16.97
CA ASN A 121 17.95 -25.10 -17.34
C ASN A 121 19.15 -24.20 -17.71
N VAL A 122 20.13 -24.08 -16.81
CA VAL A 122 21.32 -23.21 -16.98
C VAL A 122 22.45 -23.99 -17.64
N THR A 123 23.02 -23.44 -18.71
CA THR A 123 24.42 -23.69 -19.09
C THR A 123 25.19 -22.35 -19.07
N PRO A 124 26.43 -22.32 -18.55
CA PRO A 124 27.13 -21.07 -18.23
C PRO A 124 27.79 -20.38 -19.44
N LYS A 125 27.86 -19.05 -19.35
CA LYS A 125 28.35 -18.08 -20.35
C LYS A 125 29.83 -17.71 -20.10
N PRO A 126 30.64 -17.40 -21.14
CA PRO A 126 31.93 -16.71 -20.96
C PRO A 126 31.85 -15.18 -21.18
N ASP A 127 32.74 -14.48 -20.46
CA ASP A 127 32.93 -13.03 -20.32
C ASP A 127 33.34 -12.25 -21.59
N VAL A 128 32.87 -10.99 -21.71
CA VAL A 128 33.50 -9.92 -22.52
C VAL A 128 33.23 -8.52 -21.89
N PRO A 129 34.20 -7.57 -21.87
CA PRO A 129 34.17 -6.35 -21.05
C PRO A 129 33.54 -5.08 -21.69
N LYS A 130 33.34 -4.06 -20.83
CA LYS A 130 32.74 -2.72 -21.05
C LYS A 130 33.38 -1.89 -22.17
N PRO A 131 32.61 -1.01 -22.84
CA PRO A 131 33.15 0.19 -23.48
C PRO A 131 32.74 1.50 -22.81
N VAL A 132 33.56 2.50 -23.14
CA VAL A 132 33.76 3.83 -22.56
C VAL A 132 32.88 4.90 -23.25
N SER A 133 32.62 5.97 -22.50
CA SER A 133 31.95 7.24 -22.83
C SER A 133 32.40 7.95 -24.13
N THR A 134 31.48 8.67 -24.79
CA THR A 134 31.66 10.08 -25.25
C THR A 134 30.36 10.67 -25.84
N LEU A 135 30.06 11.94 -25.48
CA LEU A 135 29.05 12.82 -26.09
C LEU A 135 29.69 13.64 -27.24
N PRO A 136 28.89 14.25 -28.14
CA PRO A 136 28.82 15.72 -28.10
C PRO A 136 27.44 16.36 -28.41
N GLN A 137 27.29 17.58 -27.92
CA GLN A 137 26.18 18.52 -28.13
C GLN A 137 26.18 19.12 -29.53
N THR A 138 25.01 19.47 -30.06
CA THR A 138 24.84 20.62 -30.98
C THR A 138 23.49 21.32 -30.78
N SER A 139 23.56 22.65 -30.85
CA SER A 139 22.53 23.67 -30.67
C SER A 139 21.85 24.06 -31.98
N TRP A 140 20.53 24.29 -31.99
CA TRP A 140 19.84 24.99 -33.08
C TRP A 140 18.93 26.10 -32.52
N SER A 141 18.97 27.25 -33.19
CA SER A 141 18.31 28.51 -32.83
C SER A 141 17.16 28.84 -33.78
N ALA A 142 16.02 29.19 -33.17
CA ALA A 142 15.12 30.31 -33.45
C ALA A 142 14.26 30.43 -34.75
N SER A 143 12.96 30.64 -34.49
CA SER A 143 12.03 31.66 -35.04
C SER A 143 11.15 31.37 -36.25
N VAL A 144 9.82 31.41 -36.04
CA VAL A 144 8.72 32.21 -36.68
C VAL A 144 7.35 31.57 -36.30
N SER A 145 6.16 32.16 -36.30
CA SER A 145 5.57 33.52 -36.22
C SER A 145 4.07 33.34 -35.91
N PHE A 146 3.44 34.42 -35.45
CA PHE A 146 2.04 34.61 -35.04
C PHE A 146 0.99 34.19 -36.10
N GLY A 147 -0.15 33.61 -35.65
CA GLY A 147 -1.33 33.34 -36.48
C GLY A 147 -2.61 33.16 -35.64
N GLU A 148 -3.70 33.77 -36.10
CA GLU A 148 -4.95 34.06 -35.39
C GLU A 148 -5.87 32.88 -35.02
N THR A 149 -6.76 33.16 -34.06
CA THR A 149 -7.81 32.32 -33.47
C THR A 149 -8.94 31.92 -34.41
N PRO A 150 -9.54 30.72 -34.21
CA PRO A 150 -10.94 30.50 -34.51
C PRO A 150 -11.80 30.19 -33.26
N LYS A 151 -13.09 30.50 -33.42
CA LYS A 151 -14.14 30.58 -32.40
C LYS A 151 -14.61 29.23 -31.87
N SER A 152 -15.05 29.30 -30.61
CA SER A 152 -15.69 28.28 -29.77
C SER A 152 -16.99 27.69 -30.34
N SER A 153 -17.13 26.36 -30.22
CA SER A 153 -18.41 25.65 -30.21
C SER A 153 -18.49 24.72 -28.98
N LYS A 154 -19.52 24.89 -28.16
CA LYS A 154 -19.79 24.14 -26.92
C LYS A 154 -20.01 22.64 -27.19
N PRO A 155 -19.34 21.72 -26.47
CA PRO A 155 -19.69 20.30 -26.49
C PRO A 155 -20.88 20.00 -25.56
N LYS A 156 -21.80 19.16 -26.03
CA LYS A 156 -22.92 18.61 -25.24
C LYS A 156 -22.39 17.49 -24.32
N LEU A 157 -22.81 17.50 -23.06
CA LEU A 157 -22.51 16.45 -22.08
C LEU A 157 -23.19 15.11 -22.43
N PRO A 158 -22.50 13.97 -22.30
CA PRO A 158 -23.10 12.65 -22.45
C PRO A 158 -23.96 12.28 -21.22
N LYS A 159 -25.03 11.51 -21.46
CA LYS A 159 -26.01 11.05 -20.44
C LYS A 159 -25.56 9.80 -19.66
N ILE A 160 -24.27 9.45 -19.68
CA ILE A 160 -23.71 8.24 -19.05
C ILE A 160 -22.39 8.64 -18.39
N ASP A 161 -22.21 8.24 -17.12
CA ASP A 161 -20.98 8.50 -16.36
C ASP A 161 -19.82 7.63 -16.92
N PRO A 162 -18.70 8.24 -17.35
CA PRO A 162 -17.60 7.53 -17.98
C PRO A 162 -16.69 6.76 -17.01
N MET A 163 -16.89 6.83 -15.69
CA MET A 163 -16.05 6.09 -14.71
C MET A 163 -16.70 4.84 -14.12
N THR A 164 -18.02 4.66 -14.19
CA THR A 164 -18.68 3.49 -13.56
C THR A 164 -19.45 2.60 -14.54
N GLY A 165 -19.81 3.10 -15.73
CA GLY A 165 -20.62 2.33 -16.68
C GLY A 165 -22.02 1.93 -16.18
N LEU A 166 -22.41 2.35 -14.97
CA LEU A 166 -23.74 2.16 -14.39
C LEU A 166 -24.66 3.32 -14.81
N SER A 167 -25.89 2.99 -15.22
CA SER A 167 -26.98 3.96 -15.16
C SER A 167 -27.32 4.23 -13.70
N ASP A 168 -27.34 5.49 -13.30
CA ASP A 168 -27.77 5.93 -11.96
C ASP A 168 -29.10 5.23 -11.58
N PRO A 169 -29.18 4.49 -10.45
CA PRO A 169 -30.41 3.84 -10.03
C PRO A 169 -31.54 4.86 -9.69
N LEU A 170 -31.23 6.16 -9.59
CA LEU A 170 -32.20 7.26 -9.57
C LEU A 170 -32.51 7.84 -10.95
N ALA A 171 -31.78 7.50 -12.01
CA ALA A 171 -32.08 7.96 -13.37
C ALA A 171 -33.38 7.37 -13.94
N ASN A 172 -33.84 6.24 -13.39
CA ASN A 172 -35.14 5.64 -13.72
C ASN A 172 -36.22 5.90 -12.67
N ALA A 173 -35.92 6.64 -11.60
CA ALA A 173 -36.98 7.11 -10.72
C ALA A 173 -37.82 8.14 -11.49
N PRO A 174 -39.15 7.98 -11.56
CA PRO A 174 -40.00 9.03 -12.14
C PRO A 174 -39.71 10.31 -11.38
N LYS A 175 -39.24 11.34 -12.09
CA LYS A 175 -38.81 12.60 -11.50
C LYS A 175 -39.85 13.08 -10.48
N GLY A 176 -39.46 13.15 -9.20
CA GLY A 176 -40.25 13.74 -8.13
C GLY A 176 -40.96 12.79 -7.15
N LYS A 177 -40.65 11.49 -7.10
CA LYS A 177 -41.15 10.61 -6.02
C LYS A 177 -40.01 10.00 -5.20
N MET A 178 -40.10 10.17 -3.87
CA MET A 178 -39.18 9.54 -2.92
C MET A 178 -39.30 8.01 -2.98
N PRO A 179 -38.22 7.25 -2.67
CA PRO A 179 -38.28 5.79 -2.64
C PRO A 179 -39.36 5.30 -1.69
N THR A 180 -40.06 4.25 -2.09
CA THR A 180 -41.14 3.68 -1.28
C THR A 180 -40.58 3.03 -0.02
N LYS A 181 -41.39 2.95 1.05
CA LYS A 181 -41.03 2.28 2.30
C LYS A 181 -40.48 0.87 2.07
N LYS A 182 -41.06 0.14 1.12
CA LYS A 182 -40.64 -1.21 0.74
C LYS A 182 -39.21 -1.25 0.14
N GLN A 183 -38.82 -0.24 -0.63
CA GLN A 183 -37.47 -0.13 -1.17
C GLN A 183 -36.45 0.23 -0.08
N TRP A 184 -36.84 1.06 0.89
CA TRP A 184 -36.01 1.31 2.08
C TRP A 184 -35.87 0.07 2.96
N GLU A 185 -36.94 -0.71 3.12
CA GLU A 185 -36.95 -1.97 3.87
C GLU A 185 -36.12 -3.06 3.15
N GLU A 186 -36.15 -3.14 1.82
CA GLU A 186 -35.28 -4.05 1.04
C GLU A 186 -33.80 -3.68 1.14
N VAL A 187 -33.46 -2.39 1.07
CA VAL A 187 -32.08 -1.93 1.27
C VAL A 187 -31.62 -2.19 2.71
N ALA A 188 -32.50 -1.98 3.70
CA ALA A 188 -32.22 -2.26 5.11
C ALA A 188 -32.04 -3.76 5.38
N MET A 189 -32.88 -4.62 4.80
CA MET A 189 -32.74 -6.09 4.92
C MET A 189 -31.47 -6.60 4.22
N MET A 190 -31.10 -6.01 3.09
CA MET A 190 -29.86 -6.36 2.37
C MET A 190 -28.60 -5.91 3.13
N GLN A 191 -28.71 -4.84 3.94
CA GLN A 191 -27.66 -4.43 4.88
C GLN A 191 -27.62 -5.30 6.14
N GLN A 192 -28.77 -5.78 6.63
CA GLN A 192 -28.88 -6.63 7.84
C GLN A 192 -28.41 -8.08 7.63
N GLN A 193 -28.35 -8.59 6.38
CA GLN A 193 -27.93 -9.96 6.09
C GLN A 193 -26.40 -10.16 5.96
N LYS A 194 -25.59 -9.10 6.10
CA LYS A 194 -24.13 -9.25 6.07
C LYS A 194 -23.65 -9.86 7.39
N ALA A 195 -23.06 -11.05 7.30
CA ALA A 195 -22.56 -11.79 8.46
C ALA A 195 -21.61 -10.93 9.31
N SER A 196 -22.10 -10.58 10.51
CA SER A 196 -21.48 -9.84 11.59
C SER A 196 -20.54 -10.77 12.37
N SER A 197 -19.43 -11.16 11.75
CA SER A 197 -18.45 -11.97 12.44
C SER A 197 -17.05 -11.52 12.08
N ALA A 198 -16.36 -10.95 13.05
CA ALA A 198 -14.94 -10.67 12.95
C ALA A 198 -14.15 -11.93 12.53
N ILE A 199 -13.06 -11.75 11.77
CA ILE A 199 -12.15 -12.82 11.34
C ILE A 199 -10.86 -12.70 12.13
N ILE A 200 -10.54 -13.73 12.90
CA ILE A 200 -9.28 -13.84 13.62
C ILE A 200 -8.28 -14.62 12.76
N PRO A 201 -7.15 -14.03 12.34
CA PRO A 201 -6.16 -14.68 11.49
C PRO A 201 -5.44 -15.83 12.24
N GLN A 202 -5.23 -16.95 11.54
CA GLN A 202 -4.75 -18.23 12.06
C GLN A 202 -3.41 -18.63 11.44
N GLY A 203 -2.59 -19.35 12.21
CA GLY A 203 -1.29 -19.86 11.77
C GLY A 203 -0.10 -19.27 12.52
N ASP A 204 1.05 -19.92 12.37
CA ASP A 204 2.26 -19.65 13.15
C ASP A 204 3.19 -18.63 12.47
N THR A 205 2.93 -18.31 11.20
CA THR A 205 3.70 -17.35 10.40
C THR A 205 2.81 -16.19 9.92
N VAL A 206 3.44 -15.05 9.60
CA VAL A 206 2.73 -13.88 9.05
C VAL A 206 1.97 -14.24 7.77
N ASP A 207 2.61 -14.99 6.87
CA ASP A 207 2.00 -15.47 5.63
C ASP A 207 0.76 -16.34 5.87
N GLN A 208 0.86 -17.31 6.78
CA GLN A 208 -0.28 -18.18 7.10
C GLN A 208 -1.45 -17.37 7.67
N ARG A 209 -1.17 -16.41 8.56
CA ARG A 209 -2.17 -15.53 9.16
C ARG A 209 -2.86 -14.63 8.14
N ILE A 210 -2.12 -14.08 7.17
CA ILE A 210 -2.71 -13.28 6.09
C ILE A 210 -3.56 -14.18 5.18
N ARG A 211 -3.04 -15.35 4.79
CA ARG A 211 -3.74 -16.30 3.92
C ARG A 211 -5.01 -16.87 4.56
N SER A 212 -5.03 -17.09 5.88
CA SER A 212 -6.21 -17.62 6.57
C SER A 212 -7.41 -16.68 6.49
N MET A 213 -7.21 -15.37 6.27
CA MET A 213 -8.32 -14.43 6.07
C MET A 213 -8.88 -14.49 4.65
N MET A 214 -8.08 -14.93 3.68
CA MET A 214 -8.48 -15.07 2.28
C MET A 214 -9.38 -16.29 2.02
N THR A 215 -9.42 -17.25 2.96
CA THR A 215 -10.28 -18.43 2.87
C THR A 215 -11.74 -18.12 3.25
N ASP A 216 -12.00 -16.98 3.90
CA ASP A 216 -13.36 -16.53 4.18
C ASP A 216 -14.06 -16.16 2.87
N LYS A 217 -15.27 -16.69 2.67
CA LYS A 217 -16.10 -16.46 1.47
C LYS A 217 -16.30 -14.97 1.12
N ARG A 218 -16.24 -14.07 2.11
CA ARG A 218 -16.35 -12.62 1.91
C ARG A 218 -15.17 -12.04 1.14
N TYR A 219 -14.02 -12.70 1.10
CA TYR A 219 -12.84 -12.21 0.38
C TYR A 219 -13.08 -12.17 -1.14
N GLY A 220 -13.85 -13.14 -1.64
CA GLY A 220 -14.28 -13.24 -3.03
C GLY A 220 -15.55 -12.45 -3.37
N ASP A 221 -16.16 -11.75 -2.41
CA ASP A 221 -17.37 -10.96 -2.65
C ASP A 221 -17.02 -9.74 -3.53
N GLN A 222 -17.77 -9.59 -4.63
CA GLN A 222 -17.61 -8.46 -5.55
C GLN A 222 -18.29 -7.19 -5.03
N HIS A 223 -19.26 -7.33 -4.13
CA HIS A 223 -20.05 -6.24 -3.57
C HIS A 223 -19.58 -5.81 -2.17
N ASP A 224 -18.68 -6.56 -1.53
CA ASP A 224 -18.05 -6.18 -0.26
C ASP A 224 -16.52 -6.32 -0.34
N THR A 225 -15.83 -5.19 -0.53
CA THR A 225 -14.37 -5.17 -0.69
C THR A 225 -13.62 -5.11 0.63
N ARG A 226 -14.32 -4.90 1.76
CA ARG A 226 -13.69 -4.52 3.04
C ARG A 226 -12.67 -5.54 3.51
N LEU A 227 -12.99 -6.83 3.40
CA LEU A 227 -12.06 -7.89 3.79
C LEU A 227 -10.84 -7.95 2.86
N ARG A 228 -11.05 -7.80 1.55
CA ARG A 228 -9.97 -7.79 0.56
C ARG A 228 -9.02 -6.61 0.77
N ASP A 229 -9.57 -5.43 1.02
CA ASP A 229 -8.80 -4.22 1.31
C ASP A 229 -8.00 -4.37 2.61
N HIS A 230 -8.60 -5.01 3.64
CA HIS A 230 -7.92 -5.31 4.90
C HIS A 230 -6.75 -6.28 4.71
N VAL A 231 -6.96 -7.38 3.99
CA VAL A 231 -5.90 -8.37 3.69
C VAL A 231 -4.76 -7.72 2.90
N GLN A 232 -5.08 -6.90 1.88
CA GLN A 232 -4.06 -6.18 1.13
C GLN A 232 -3.22 -5.28 2.06
N LYS A 233 -3.88 -4.56 2.97
CA LYS A 233 -3.19 -3.73 3.95
C LYS A 233 -2.29 -4.54 4.89
N GLN A 234 -2.72 -5.73 5.34
CA GLN A 234 -1.86 -6.59 6.15
C GLN A 234 -0.63 -7.07 5.37
N PHE A 235 -0.76 -7.34 4.06
CA PHE A 235 0.35 -7.73 3.21
C PHE A 235 1.35 -6.58 3.01
N GLU A 236 0.87 -5.39 2.71
CA GLU A 236 1.71 -4.18 2.57
C GLU A 236 2.47 -3.86 3.86
N ASN A 237 1.82 -4.04 5.02
CA ASN A 237 2.45 -3.84 6.32
C ASN A 237 3.50 -4.92 6.65
N ALA A 238 3.25 -6.17 6.23
CA ALA A 238 4.14 -7.29 6.50
C ALA A 238 5.40 -7.25 5.64
N TYR A 239 5.29 -6.82 4.39
CA TYR A 239 6.39 -6.83 3.41
C TYR A 239 6.61 -5.44 2.81
N PRO A 240 6.97 -4.42 3.62
CA PRO A 240 7.27 -3.09 3.12
C PRO A 240 8.62 -3.13 2.40
N GLY A 241 8.60 -3.13 1.08
CA GLY A 241 9.82 -3.20 0.31
C GLY A 241 9.55 -3.39 -1.17
N LYS A 242 10.59 -3.12 -1.97
CA LYS A 242 10.58 -3.58 -3.36
C LYS A 242 10.95 -5.05 -3.35
N VAL A 243 10.31 -5.79 -4.24
CA VAL A 243 10.67 -7.18 -4.53
C VAL A 243 12.16 -7.22 -4.90
N GLU A 244 12.95 -7.87 -4.07
CA GLU A 244 14.38 -8.07 -4.34
C GLU A 244 14.57 -9.35 -5.14
N TYR A 245 15.55 -9.34 -6.03
CA TYR A 245 15.93 -10.47 -6.85
C TYR A 245 17.38 -10.81 -6.53
N ASP A 246 17.67 -12.09 -6.32
CA ASP A 246 19.04 -12.55 -6.11
C ASP A 246 19.85 -12.45 -7.41
N GLU A 247 21.14 -12.80 -7.33
CA GLU A 247 22.06 -12.78 -8.47
C GLU A 247 21.61 -13.69 -9.63
N THR A 248 20.69 -14.63 -9.37
CA THR A 248 20.10 -15.52 -10.37
C THR A 248 18.82 -14.96 -10.99
N GLY A 249 18.39 -13.76 -10.56
CA GLY A 249 17.12 -13.16 -10.96
C GLY A 249 15.90 -13.82 -10.31
N LYS A 250 16.11 -14.65 -9.29
CA LYS A 250 15.02 -15.27 -8.53
C LYS A 250 14.60 -14.31 -7.43
N MET A 251 13.29 -14.08 -7.31
CA MET A 251 12.73 -13.26 -6.24
C MET A 251 13.19 -13.81 -4.88
N VAL A 252 13.92 -13.00 -4.13
CA VAL A 252 14.21 -13.26 -2.72
C VAL A 252 12.88 -13.14 -2.00
N GLN A 253 12.46 -14.20 -1.31
CA GLN A 253 11.24 -14.11 -0.53
C GLN A 253 11.44 -13.02 0.54
N PRO A 254 10.62 -11.96 0.53
CA PRO A 254 10.77 -10.90 1.49
C PRO A 254 10.47 -11.48 2.88
N THR A 255 11.37 -11.25 3.81
CA THR A 255 11.12 -11.58 5.22
C THR A 255 10.10 -10.60 5.77
N ALA A 256 9.05 -11.11 6.42
CA ALA A 256 8.07 -10.25 7.05
C ALA A 256 8.75 -9.37 8.11
N VAL A 257 8.50 -8.06 8.09
CA VAL A 257 9.06 -7.13 9.08
C VAL A 257 8.24 -7.08 10.38
N ILE A 258 7.04 -7.67 10.35
CA ILE A 258 6.15 -7.80 11.50
C ILE A 258 6.16 -9.23 12.04
N ARG A 259 5.76 -9.44 13.29
CA ARG A 259 5.62 -10.79 13.86
C ARG A 259 4.23 -11.34 13.55
N PRO A 260 4.03 -12.66 13.59
CA PRO A 260 2.72 -13.28 13.35
C PRO A 260 1.60 -12.59 14.14
N GLN A 261 1.77 -12.38 15.45
CA GLN A 261 0.79 -11.73 16.33
C GLN A 261 0.41 -10.29 15.94
N ASP A 262 1.25 -9.61 15.16
CA ASP A 262 1.01 -8.22 14.74
C ASP A 262 0.06 -8.13 13.52
N VAL A 263 -0.26 -9.27 12.86
CA VAL A 263 -1.33 -9.36 11.83
C VAL A 263 -2.69 -9.14 12.48
N GLN A 264 -3.37 -8.07 12.07
CA GLN A 264 -4.60 -7.60 12.70
C GLN A 264 -5.84 -8.40 12.25
N PRO A 265 -6.78 -8.69 13.17
CA PRO A 265 -8.07 -9.27 12.81
C PRO A 265 -8.89 -8.34 11.92
N PHE A 266 -9.76 -8.93 11.09
CA PHE A 266 -10.74 -8.17 10.33
C PHE A 266 -12.01 -8.02 11.17
N ASP A 267 -12.25 -6.82 11.68
CA ASP A 267 -13.41 -6.51 12.52
C ASP A 267 -14.05 -5.20 12.04
N PRO A 268 -14.87 -5.25 10.99
CA PRO A 268 -15.43 -4.05 10.36
C PRO A 268 -16.46 -3.35 11.25
N ASP A 269 -17.06 -4.06 12.21
CA ASP A 269 -18.17 -3.59 13.03
C ASP A 269 -17.79 -3.44 14.51
N GLY A 270 -16.52 -3.71 14.89
CA GLY A 270 -15.97 -3.48 16.22
C GLY A 270 -16.36 -4.53 17.27
N GLU A 271 -16.77 -5.72 16.85
CA GLU A 271 -17.27 -6.78 17.74
C GLU A 271 -16.21 -7.32 18.70
N LEU A 272 -14.93 -7.35 18.31
CA LEU A 272 -13.84 -7.86 19.14
C LEU A 272 -13.57 -6.95 20.35
N GLN A 273 -13.95 -5.68 20.29
CA GLN A 273 -13.81 -4.76 21.43
C GLN A 273 -14.81 -5.06 22.56
N ASN A 274 -15.92 -5.74 22.26
CA ASN A 274 -16.96 -6.04 23.24
C ASN A 274 -16.76 -7.38 23.97
N VAL A 275 -15.86 -8.26 23.50
CA VAL A 275 -15.62 -9.58 24.12
C VAL A 275 -14.63 -9.49 25.31
N SER A 276 -13.89 -8.38 25.42
CA SER A 276 -12.87 -8.21 26.46
C SER A 276 -13.42 -7.86 27.85
N THR A 277 -14.73 -7.61 27.99
CA THR A 277 -15.35 -7.25 29.28
C THR A 277 -15.95 -8.42 30.06
N GLU A 278 -16.02 -9.65 29.52
CA GLU A 278 -16.71 -10.76 30.19
C GLU A 278 -15.85 -11.98 30.57
N THR A 279 -14.59 -12.10 30.13
CA THR A 279 -13.81 -13.35 30.34
C THR A 279 -12.60 -13.24 31.27
N SER A 280 -12.59 -12.27 32.20
CA SER A 280 -11.51 -12.16 33.21
C SER A 280 -12.01 -12.46 34.62
N ALA A 281 -12.59 -13.65 34.82
CA ALA A 281 -12.89 -14.19 36.13
C ALA A 281 -12.81 -15.73 36.13
N SER A 282 -11.60 -16.28 36.07
CA SER A 282 -11.29 -17.59 36.66
C SER A 282 -9.77 -17.69 36.83
N GLY A 283 -9.34 -17.80 38.09
CA GLY A 283 -7.94 -17.79 38.49
C GLY A 283 -7.17 -19.04 38.08
N PRO A 284 -5.83 -19.01 38.23
CA PRO A 284 -4.97 -20.11 37.83
C PRO A 284 -5.08 -21.27 38.83
N ILE A 285 -5.31 -22.47 38.29
CA ILE A 285 -5.15 -23.74 38.98
C ILE A 285 -3.64 -23.98 39.15
N MET A 286 -3.19 -24.08 40.41
CA MET A 286 -1.84 -24.48 40.79
C MET A 286 -1.59 -25.93 40.37
N MET A 287 -0.57 -26.18 39.55
CA MET A 287 0.02 -27.51 39.41
C MET A 287 1.11 -27.69 40.47
N GLU A 288 0.87 -28.65 41.36
CA GLU A 288 1.83 -29.18 42.32
C GLU A 288 2.96 -29.91 41.58
N ASN A 289 4.21 -29.57 41.90
CA ASN A 289 5.36 -30.43 41.62
C ASN A 289 5.88 -30.99 42.94
N VAL A 290 5.74 -32.31 43.08
CA VAL A 290 6.28 -33.15 44.15
C VAL A 290 7.54 -33.83 43.63
N THR A 291 8.66 -33.66 44.34
CA THR A 291 9.75 -34.64 44.64
C THR A 291 10.86 -33.86 45.38
N SER A 292 11.09 -34.01 46.69
CA SER A 292 11.91 -35.06 47.37
C SER A 292 13.33 -35.12 46.79
N GLU A 293 14.47 -34.98 47.49
CA GLU A 293 14.85 -35.41 48.84
C GLU A 293 16.12 -34.66 49.36
N THR A 294 16.33 -34.79 50.68
CA THR A 294 17.62 -35.00 51.41
C THR A 294 18.76 -33.95 51.45
N ARG A 295 18.80 -33.20 52.58
CA ARG A 295 19.75 -33.31 53.74
C ARG A 295 21.27 -33.01 53.55
N PRO A 296 22.03 -32.71 54.65
CA PRO A 296 22.59 -31.37 54.89
C PRO A 296 24.11 -31.38 55.23
N VAL A 297 24.54 -30.38 56.02
CA VAL A 297 25.75 -30.20 56.87
C VAL A 297 27.04 -29.61 56.30
N MET A 298 27.44 -28.50 56.94
CA MET A 298 28.74 -28.15 57.60
C MET A 298 29.00 -26.65 57.38
N ALA A 299 28.88 -25.73 58.35
CA ALA A 299 29.58 -25.54 59.64
C ALA A 299 31.06 -25.12 59.52
N ALA A 300 31.41 -24.15 60.38
CA ALA A 300 32.73 -23.57 60.73
C ALA A 300 33.21 -22.45 59.79
N SER A 301 33.12 -21.18 60.21
CA SER A 301 33.96 -20.46 61.20
C SER A 301 35.06 -19.67 60.49
N MET A 302 35.14 -18.36 60.74
CA MET A 302 36.13 -17.76 61.65
C MET A 302 36.62 -16.36 61.18
N VAL A 303 36.82 -15.50 62.20
CA VAL A 303 37.70 -14.33 62.32
C VAL A 303 37.17 -12.93 61.92
N GLU A 304 37.06 -12.11 62.98
CA GLU A 304 36.94 -10.64 63.02
C GLU A 304 38.15 -9.92 62.40
N LEU A 305 37.98 -8.67 61.95
CA LEU A 305 38.91 -7.56 62.24
C LEU A 305 38.32 -6.22 61.78
N ASP A 306 38.55 -5.22 62.63
CA ASP A 306 38.04 -3.85 62.62
C ASP A 306 38.33 -3.02 61.36
N GLY A 307 37.48 -2.02 61.10
CA GLY A 307 37.75 -1.00 60.08
C GLY A 307 36.62 0.00 59.88
N ASP A 308 36.46 0.90 60.84
CA ASP A 308 35.55 2.05 60.88
C ASP A 308 35.65 2.96 59.61
N LYS A 309 34.51 3.28 58.98
CA LYS A 309 34.29 4.54 58.23
C LYS A 309 32.82 4.79 57.83
N LYS A 310 32.25 5.81 58.48
CA LYS A 310 30.99 6.52 58.24
C LYS A 310 30.62 6.77 56.77
N THR A 311 29.32 6.66 56.44
CA THR A 311 28.50 7.69 55.74
C THR A 311 27.01 7.26 55.71
N PRO A 312 26.03 8.18 55.49
CA PRO A 312 24.84 8.33 56.32
C PRO A 312 23.55 7.71 55.79
N GLN A 313 22.61 7.54 56.72
CA GLN A 313 21.22 7.13 56.54
C GLN A 313 20.40 8.18 55.77
N ASP A 314 19.61 7.70 54.79
CA ASP A 314 18.40 8.37 54.30
C ASP A 314 17.16 7.49 54.59
N PRO A 315 16.00 8.08 54.91
CA PRO A 315 14.85 7.39 55.51
C PRO A 315 13.96 6.64 54.49
N PRO A 316 13.10 5.71 54.96
CA PRO A 316 12.25 4.90 54.08
C PRO A 316 11.07 5.72 53.55
N TYR A 317 10.98 5.87 52.22
CA TYR A 317 9.84 6.49 51.57
C TYR A 317 8.67 5.50 51.53
N GLN A 318 7.59 5.86 52.22
CA GLN A 318 6.29 5.19 52.19
C GLN A 318 5.72 5.22 50.75
N THR A 319 5.41 4.05 50.20
CA THR A 319 4.56 3.92 49.03
C THR A 319 3.10 4.11 49.44
N THR A 320 2.54 5.28 49.15
CA THR A 320 1.08 5.44 49.07
C THR A 320 0.61 4.96 47.70
N GLU A 321 -0.15 3.88 47.70
CA GLU A 321 -0.94 3.45 46.56
C GLU A 321 -1.98 4.53 46.23
N SER A 322 -1.77 5.22 45.11
CA SER A 322 -2.81 6.00 44.44
C SER A 322 -3.04 5.37 43.08
N SER A 323 -4.18 4.71 42.96
CA SER A 323 -4.69 4.17 41.71
C SER A 323 -5.03 5.32 40.75
N ALA A 324 -4.19 5.51 39.74
CA ALA A 324 -4.58 6.18 38.51
C ALA A 324 -4.03 5.38 37.34
N LYS A 325 -4.90 4.62 36.67
CA LYS A 325 -4.61 3.99 35.39
C LYS A 325 -4.44 5.09 34.34
N SER A 326 -3.23 5.63 34.18
CA SER A 326 -2.86 6.33 32.95
C SER A 326 -2.40 5.29 31.93
N LYS A 327 -3.17 5.13 30.85
CA LYS A 327 -2.63 4.60 29.60
C LYS A 327 -1.60 5.63 29.15
N ILE A 328 -0.32 5.34 29.33
CA ILE A 328 0.75 6.11 28.69
C ILE A 328 0.77 5.63 27.24
N ASP A 329 -0.01 6.30 26.39
CA ASP A 329 0.27 6.33 24.95
C ASP A 329 1.66 6.96 24.82
N VAL A 330 2.69 6.13 24.63
CA VAL A 330 4.03 6.63 24.36
C VAL A 330 3.98 7.26 22.97
N GLU A 331 3.72 8.56 22.93
CA GLU A 331 3.62 9.32 21.69
C GLU A 331 4.93 9.20 20.92
N ARG A 332 4.86 8.57 19.74
CA ARG A 332 6.00 8.45 18.84
C ARG A 332 6.44 9.84 18.42
N MET A 333 7.57 10.31 18.94
CA MET A 333 8.11 11.62 18.59
C MET A 333 8.78 11.55 17.22
N PRO A 334 8.48 12.49 16.30
CA PRO A 334 9.22 12.64 15.06
C PRO A 334 10.72 12.84 15.29
N PRO A 335 11.57 12.39 14.36
CA PRO A 335 13.00 12.68 14.44
C PRO A 335 13.25 14.19 14.30
N PRO A 336 14.39 14.69 14.78
CA PRO A 336 14.80 16.05 14.51
C PRO A 336 14.81 16.33 13.01
N ILE A 337 14.25 17.48 12.61
CA ILE A 337 14.22 17.94 11.23
C ILE A 337 15.19 19.08 11.03
N VAL A 338 15.87 19.10 9.89
CA VAL A 338 16.71 20.21 9.44
C VAL A 338 15.91 21.08 8.50
N ASN A 339 16.18 22.38 8.49
CA ASN A 339 15.60 23.29 7.52
C ASN A 339 15.97 22.84 6.09
N PRO A 340 14.99 22.57 5.21
CA PRO A 340 15.28 22.10 3.85
C PRO A 340 15.84 23.19 2.93
N VAL A 341 15.80 24.46 3.36
CA VAL A 341 16.28 25.62 2.59
C VAL A 341 17.38 26.33 3.37
N ASP A 342 18.57 26.43 2.79
CA ASP A 342 19.70 27.09 3.44
C ASP A 342 19.37 28.56 3.72
N GLY A 343 19.32 28.93 5.00
CA GLY A 343 18.94 30.28 5.44
C GLY A 343 17.47 30.65 5.21
N GLY A 344 16.64 29.70 4.75
CA GLY A 344 15.20 29.90 4.58
C GLY A 344 14.52 30.17 5.91
N LYS A 345 13.60 31.14 5.96
CA LYS A 345 12.84 31.45 7.16
C LYS A 345 11.48 30.76 7.11
N ILE A 346 10.84 30.59 8.26
CA ILE A 346 9.43 30.19 8.27
C ILE A 346 8.61 31.31 7.61
N ARG A 347 7.78 30.94 6.64
CA ARG A 347 6.98 31.90 5.87
C ARG A 347 6.07 32.71 6.77
N GLY A 348 6.20 34.02 6.65
CA GLY A 348 5.33 34.98 7.34
C GLY A 348 3.90 34.99 6.82
N ARG A 349 3.14 36.01 7.20
CA ARG A 349 1.78 36.21 6.69
C ARG A 349 1.80 36.96 5.37
N ASP A 350 1.08 36.45 4.38
CA ASP A 350 0.72 37.13 3.15
C ASP A 350 -0.80 37.03 2.90
N LYS A 351 -1.28 37.42 1.71
CA LYS A 351 -2.71 37.41 1.38
C LYS A 351 -3.33 36.01 1.33
N TRP A 352 -2.52 34.95 1.27
CA TRP A 352 -2.95 33.55 1.23
C TRP A 352 -2.89 32.87 2.60
N GLY A 353 -2.49 33.60 3.65
CA GLY A 353 -2.37 33.10 5.02
C GLY A 353 -0.94 33.16 5.53
N SER A 354 -0.62 32.32 6.50
CA SER A 354 0.70 32.24 7.14
C SER A 354 1.22 30.80 7.16
N GLY A 355 2.54 30.66 7.24
CA GLY A 355 3.24 29.40 7.03
C GLY A 355 3.35 28.47 8.22
N ASP A 356 2.84 28.81 9.40
CA ASP A 356 3.05 28.02 10.62
C ASP A 356 2.08 26.82 10.69
N TYR A 357 2.48 25.81 11.43
CA TYR A 357 1.64 24.65 11.70
C TYR A 357 0.43 25.05 12.55
N GLY A 358 -0.75 24.55 12.16
CA GLY A 358 -2.00 24.85 12.85
C GLY A 358 -2.65 26.17 12.42
N ASP A 359 -1.99 26.96 11.56
CA ASP A 359 -2.57 28.21 11.07
C ASP A 359 -3.91 27.97 10.36
N SER A 360 -4.86 28.87 10.58
CA SER A 360 -6.21 28.78 10.01
C SER A 360 -6.18 28.75 8.48
N ARG A 361 -7.02 27.89 7.90
CA ARG A 361 -7.28 27.73 6.47
C ARG A 361 -8.79 27.74 6.23
N ASP A 362 -9.20 28.24 5.07
CA ASP A 362 -10.60 28.33 4.63
C ASP A 362 -11.55 28.96 5.68
N GLY A 363 -11.11 30.06 6.29
CA GLY A 363 -11.89 30.76 7.32
C GLY A 363 -12.06 29.98 8.63
N GLY A 364 -11.11 29.11 8.98
CA GLY A 364 -11.12 28.31 10.22
C GLY A 364 -11.66 26.90 10.07
N ARG A 365 -12.12 26.52 8.87
CA ARG A 365 -12.65 25.17 8.60
C ARG A 365 -11.56 24.11 8.51
N ARG A 366 -10.32 24.52 8.28
CA ARG A 366 -9.15 23.63 8.22
C ARG A 366 -7.96 24.29 8.92
N SER A 367 -7.02 23.47 9.35
CA SER A 367 -5.71 23.90 9.84
C SER A 367 -4.63 23.64 8.78
N HIS A 368 -3.53 24.38 8.89
CA HIS A 368 -2.32 24.11 8.16
C HIS A 368 -1.60 22.88 8.74
N ASN A 369 -1.46 21.83 7.95
CA ASN A 369 -0.91 20.54 8.42
C ASN A 369 0.61 20.44 8.32
N GLY A 370 1.28 21.54 8.00
CA GLY A 370 2.71 21.56 7.73
C GLY A 370 3.36 22.87 8.19
N LEU A 371 4.61 23.04 7.78
CA LEU A 371 5.40 24.24 8.01
C LEU A 371 5.99 24.70 6.67
N ASP A 372 5.82 25.98 6.37
CA ASP A 372 6.30 26.58 5.11
C ASP A 372 7.65 27.27 5.32
N PHE A 373 8.63 26.94 4.50
CA PHE A 373 9.95 27.59 4.48
C PHE A 373 10.09 28.45 3.23
N GLU A 374 10.35 29.76 3.41
CA GLU A 374 10.56 30.71 2.32
C GLU A 374 11.74 30.27 1.44
N VAL A 375 11.52 30.31 0.12
CA VAL A 375 12.52 29.90 -0.87
C VAL A 375 12.33 30.71 -2.14
N LYS A 376 13.40 30.95 -2.90
CA LYS A 376 13.26 31.52 -4.25
C LYS A 376 13.03 30.38 -5.25
N PRO A 377 12.17 30.57 -6.26
CA PRO A 377 12.03 29.58 -7.32
C PRO A 377 13.38 29.23 -7.96
N GLY A 378 13.64 27.93 -8.13
CA GLY A 378 14.88 27.41 -8.70
C GLY A 378 16.01 27.13 -7.70
N ASP A 379 15.92 27.64 -6.47
CA ASP A 379 16.89 27.35 -5.40
C ASP A 379 16.85 25.86 -5.02
N ASP A 380 17.99 25.39 -4.50
CA ASP A 380 18.13 24.00 -4.07
C ASP A 380 17.38 23.73 -2.77
N VAL A 381 16.71 22.58 -2.74
CA VAL A 381 15.99 22.07 -1.57
C VAL A 381 16.66 20.79 -1.11
N LYS A 382 17.04 20.73 0.17
CA LYS A 382 17.69 19.58 0.79
C LYS A 382 16.68 18.74 1.58
N ALA A 383 17.06 17.49 1.88
CA ALA A 383 16.25 16.61 2.70
C ALA A 383 16.17 17.17 4.12
N SER A 384 14.96 17.33 4.67
CA SER A 384 14.79 17.77 6.06
C SER A 384 15.09 16.64 7.05
N VAL A 385 15.07 15.39 6.60
CA VAL A 385 15.31 14.18 7.41
C VAL A 385 16.18 13.20 6.64
N SER A 386 16.82 12.28 7.36
CA SER A 386 17.48 11.13 6.77
C SER A 386 16.48 9.98 6.62
N GLY A 387 16.57 9.23 5.52
CA GLY A 387 15.68 8.11 5.26
C GLY A 387 15.61 7.73 3.79
N ARG A 388 14.58 6.98 3.43
CA ARG A 388 14.36 6.46 2.08
C ARG A 388 13.30 7.27 1.34
N VAL A 389 13.53 7.64 0.09
CA VAL A 389 12.50 8.22 -0.78
C VAL A 389 11.46 7.15 -1.07
N VAL A 390 10.22 7.37 -0.62
CA VAL A 390 9.10 6.43 -0.85
C VAL A 390 8.15 6.93 -1.93
N LYS A 391 8.21 8.22 -2.28
CA LYS A 391 7.38 8.78 -3.35
C LYS A 391 8.06 9.96 -4.01
N VAL A 392 8.06 9.95 -5.34
CA VAL A 392 8.22 11.14 -6.18
C VAL A 392 6.94 11.26 -7.00
N GLY A 393 6.17 12.33 -6.79
CA GLY A 393 4.81 12.42 -7.32
C GLY A 393 4.31 13.85 -7.50
N THR A 394 2.99 14.02 -7.53
CA THR A 394 2.34 15.32 -7.68
C THR A 394 1.55 15.71 -6.43
N VAL A 395 1.49 17.01 -6.15
CA VAL A 395 0.73 17.56 -5.00
C VAL A 395 -0.76 17.60 -5.30
N TYR A 396 -1.12 17.96 -6.54
CA TYR A 396 -2.49 18.23 -6.97
C TYR A 396 -2.98 17.40 -8.15
N GLY A 397 -2.22 16.38 -8.56
CA GLY A 397 -2.55 15.54 -9.72
C GLY A 397 -2.20 16.18 -11.07
N LYS A 398 -2.58 17.44 -11.29
CA LYS A 398 -2.38 18.18 -12.55
C LYS A 398 -2.23 19.69 -12.35
N ALA A 399 -1.71 20.35 -13.38
CA ALA A 399 -1.77 21.80 -13.53
C ALA A 399 -3.24 22.25 -13.63
N LYS A 400 -3.58 23.42 -13.08
CA LYS A 400 -4.94 23.98 -13.18
C LYS A 400 -5.07 24.93 -14.37
N ASN A 401 -4.03 25.72 -14.63
CA ASN A 401 -4.02 26.74 -15.66
C ASN A 401 -2.93 26.50 -16.71
N ASP A 402 -3.11 27.05 -17.90
CA ASP A 402 -2.08 27.03 -18.95
C ASP A 402 -0.84 27.80 -18.48
N GLY A 403 0.34 27.20 -18.70
CA GLY A 403 1.63 27.76 -18.26
C GLY A 403 1.95 27.55 -16.77
N GLU A 404 1.09 26.87 -16.02
CA GLU A 404 1.37 26.45 -14.64
C GLU A 404 2.11 25.11 -14.62
N PRO A 405 3.19 24.95 -13.82
CA PRO A 405 3.84 23.65 -13.69
C PRO A 405 2.95 22.65 -12.94
N VAL A 406 3.17 21.36 -13.19
CA VAL A 406 2.64 20.31 -12.31
C VAL A 406 3.46 20.34 -11.03
N TYR A 407 2.85 20.76 -9.92
CA TYR A 407 3.53 20.79 -8.63
C TYR A 407 3.82 19.38 -8.11
N ARG A 408 5.08 19.17 -7.70
CA ARG A 408 5.65 17.88 -7.34
C ARG A 408 5.92 17.75 -5.84
N THR A 409 6.06 16.50 -5.41
CA THR A 409 6.36 16.15 -4.02
C THR A 409 7.44 15.08 -3.97
N VAL A 410 8.30 15.17 -2.96
CA VAL A 410 9.21 14.09 -2.56
C VAL A 410 8.87 13.71 -1.12
N ASP A 411 8.43 12.47 -0.92
CA ASP A 411 8.08 11.94 0.39
C ASP A 411 9.20 10.99 0.84
N VAL A 412 9.73 11.23 2.04
CA VAL A 412 10.82 10.47 2.66
C VAL A 412 10.28 9.73 3.87
N GLU A 413 10.51 8.43 3.92
CA GLU A 413 10.24 7.60 5.11
C GLU A 413 11.48 7.57 6.00
N THR A 414 11.29 7.91 7.27
CA THR A 414 12.33 7.89 8.28
C THR A 414 12.53 6.48 8.84
N ALA A 415 13.67 6.22 9.49
CA ALA A 415 13.93 4.91 10.12
C ALA A 415 12.87 4.54 11.17
N ASP A 416 12.26 5.55 11.79
CA ASP A 416 11.10 5.42 12.66
C ASP A 416 9.79 5.66 11.89
N GLY A 417 9.66 5.19 10.66
CA GLY A 417 8.37 5.03 9.93
C GLY A 417 7.49 6.28 9.76
N HIS A 418 7.98 7.48 10.09
CA HIS A 418 7.27 8.72 9.79
C HIS A 418 7.43 9.02 8.30
N ILE A 419 6.40 9.63 7.72
CA ILE A 419 6.47 10.11 6.34
C ILE A 419 6.63 11.63 6.36
N VAL A 420 7.76 12.11 5.85
CA VAL A 420 8.08 13.53 5.73
C VAL A 420 7.96 13.96 4.27
N ARG A 421 6.98 14.83 4.01
CA ARG A 421 6.55 15.19 2.66
C ARG A 421 7.02 16.59 2.31
N HIS A 422 7.79 16.71 1.23
CA HIS A 422 8.35 17.97 0.75
C HIS A 422 7.63 18.39 -0.52
N PHE A 423 6.74 19.38 -0.43
CA PHE A 423 5.98 19.85 -1.58
C PHE A 423 6.72 20.94 -2.35
N TYR A 424 6.36 21.05 -3.62
CA TYR A 424 6.84 22.07 -4.55
C TYR A 424 8.33 21.91 -4.86
N VAL A 425 8.80 20.67 -4.90
CA VAL A 425 10.18 20.29 -5.22
C VAL A 425 10.20 19.50 -6.51
N ASP A 426 10.90 20.01 -7.53
CA ASP A 426 11.18 19.28 -8.76
C ASP A 426 12.47 18.46 -8.59
N SER A 427 12.36 17.14 -8.69
CA SER A 427 13.37 16.19 -8.24
C SER A 427 13.78 15.22 -9.33
N ASP A 428 15.08 14.92 -9.38
CA ASP A 428 15.66 13.86 -10.22
C ASP A 428 15.82 12.53 -9.46
N LEU A 429 15.51 12.52 -8.16
CA LEU A 429 15.57 11.34 -7.31
C LEU A 429 14.49 10.32 -7.72
N LYS A 430 14.72 9.07 -7.31
CA LYS A 430 13.84 7.94 -7.57
C LYS A 430 13.37 7.35 -6.25
N VAL A 431 12.20 6.72 -6.30
CA VAL A 431 11.72 5.90 -5.17
C VAL A 431 12.76 4.83 -4.88
N GLY A 432 13.15 4.69 -3.62
CA GLY A 432 14.20 3.80 -3.14
C GLY A 432 15.50 4.49 -2.77
N ASP A 433 15.77 5.71 -3.28
CA ASP A 433 17.01 6.43 -2.99
C ASP A 433 17.12 6.76 -1.48
N GLU A 434 18.32 6.62 -0.92
CA GLU A 434 18.62 7.05 0.44
C GLU A 434 19.03 8.53 0.46
N VAL A 435 18.53 9.28 1.43
CA VAL A 435 18.82 10.70 1.61
C VAL A 435 19.30 10.98 3.02
N GLN A 436 20.18 11.98 3.16
CA GLN A 436 20.71 12.43 4.44
C GLN A 436 20.23 13.86 4.74
N ALA A 437 19.68 14.05 5.95
CA ALA A 437 19.19 15.33 6.45
C ALA A 437 20.24 16.45 6.27
N GLY A 438 19.83 17.58 5.70
CA GLY A 438 20.66 18.76 5.49
C GLY A 438 21.81 18.61 4.49
N LYS A 439 22.00 17.43 3.90
CA LYS A 439 23.11 17.16 2.97
C LYS A 439 22.61 16.79 1.57
N THR A 440 21.72 15.80 1.47
CA THR A 440 21.24 15.34 0.17
C THR A 440 20.28 16.37 -0.42
N ARG A 441 20.57 16.81 -1.64
CA ARG A 441 19.68 17.64 -2.44
C ARG A 441 18.50 16.81 -2.92
N LEU A 442 17.29 17.22 -2.56
CA LEU A 442 16.05 16.61 -3.06
C LEU A 442 15.72 17.13 -4.46
N GLY A 443 15.97 18.40 -4.74
CA GLY A 443 15.57 19.00 -6.02
C GLY A 443 15.64 20.52 -6.03
N ARG A 444 14.90 21.15 -6.96
CA ARG A 444 14.73 22.60 -7.05
C ARG A 444 13.34 23.04 -6.61
N ALA A 445 13.25 24.19 -5.97
CA ALA A 445 11.97 24.81 -5.63
C ALA A 445 11.19 25.22 -6.88
N GLN A 446 9.90 24.90 -6.94
CA GLN A 446 8.99 25.29 -8.02
C GLN A 446 8.36 26.66 -7.75
N ASP A 447 8.01 27.39 -8.81
CA ASP A 447 7.35 28.70 -8.69
C ASP A 447 5.85 28.56 -8.41
N LEU A 448 5.44 28.90 -7.19
CA LEU A 448 4.03 28.94 -6.76
C LEU A 448 3.28 30.15 -7.29
N GLY A 449 3.97 31.21 -7.72
CA GLY A 449 3.37 32.44 -8.23
C GLY A 449 2.45 32.24 -9.43
N LYS A 450 2.68 31.16 -10.21
CA LYS A 450 1.84 30.77 -11.36
C LYS A 450 0.44 30.31 -10.96
N ARG A 451 0.27 29.75 -9.77
CA ARG A 451 -1.03 29.32 -9.24
C ARG A 451 -1.60 30.31 -8.24
N TYR A 452 -0.75 30.87 -7.40
CA TYR A 452 -1.12 31.79 -6.33
C TYR A 452 -0.36 33.09 -6.52
N SER A 453 -0.94 34.03 -7.28
CA SER A 453 -0.36 35.36 -7.49
C SER A 453 0.07 35.98 -6.16
N ASP A 454 1.24 36.59 -6.07
CA ASP A 454 1.79 37.27 -4.88
C ASP A 454 1.88 36.44 -3.60
N ILE A 455 1.89 35.10 -3.72
CA ILE A 455 2.25 34.25 -2.58
C ILE A 455 3.75 34.37 -2.32
N THR A 456 4.15 34.39 -1.05
CA THR A 456 5.56 34.19 -0.72
C THR A 456 5.93 32.75 -1.11
N ASN A 457 6.86 32.59 -2.05
CA ASN A 457 7.31 31.27 -2.49
C ASN A 457 7.90 30.47 -1.31
N HIS A 458 7.55 29.20 -1.21
CA HIS A 458 7.92 28.37 -0.07
C HIS A 458 7.96 26.87 -0.42
N ILE A 459 8.66 26.10 0.41
CA ILE A 459 8.54 24.64 0.49
C ILE A 459 7.59 24.31 1.65
N HIS A 460 6.53 23.57 1.36
CA HIS A 460 5.59 23.07 2.38
C HIS A 460 6.04 21.70 2.87
N LEU A 461 6.33 21.62 4.17
CA LEU A 461 6.83 20.40 4.84
C LEU A 461 5.75 19.81 5.75
N GLU A 462 5.35 18.56 5.53
CA GLU A 462 4.47 17.81 6.44
C GLU A 462 5.18 16.63 7.09
N ILE A 463 4.86 16.34 8.35
CA ILE A 463 5.23 15.08 9.01
C ILE A 463 3.94 14.30 9.28
N ARG A 464 3.89 13.03 8.86
CA ARG A 464 2.76 12.12 9.08
C ARG A 464 3.20 10.95 9.96
N ASP A 465 2.49 10.74 11.05
CA ASP A 465 2.68 9.58 11.93
C ASP A 465 1.82 8.41 11.46
N THR A 466 2.45 7.44 10.81
CA THR A 466 1.80 6.27 10.21
C THR A 466 1.18 5.32 11.23
N THR A 467 1.49 5.48 12.53
CA THR A 467 0.92 4.67 13.60
C THR A 467 -0.44 5.18 14.07
N VAL A 468 -0.78 6.43 13.77
CA VAL A 468 -2.04 7.06 14.20
C VAL A 468 -2.86 7.45 12.98
N VAL A 469 -3.92 6.69 12.72
CA VAL A 469 -4.93 7.05 11.72
C VAL A 469 -5.84 8.13 12.33
N GLU A 470 -5.83 9.32 11.75
CA GLU A 470 -6.66 10.46 12.15
C GLU A 470 -8.02 10.45 11.41
N ASP A 471 -8.03 10.03 10.15
CA ASP A 471 -9.23 10.06 9.32
C ASP A 471 -9.23 8.90 8.32
N GLU A 472 -10.04 7.88 8.59
CA GLU A 472 -10.11 6.66 7.78
C GLU A 472 -10.67 6.89 6.37
N ASN A 473 -11.41 8.00 6.16
CA ASN A 473 -12.03 8.32 4.88
C ASN A 473 -11.04 9.00 3.92
N LYS A 474 -9.86 9.39 4.39
CA LYS A 474 -8.80 9.96 3.55
C LYS A 474 -7.91 8.87 2.97
N SER A 475 -7.47 9.08 1.74
CA SER A 475 -6.55 8.17 1.05
C SER A 475 -5.08 8.57 1.20
N GLY A 476 -4.19 7.58 1.06
CA GLY A 476 -2.74 7.76 1.19
C GLY A 476 -2.34 8.36 2.53
N TYR A 477 -1.25 9.12 2.56
CA TYR A 477 -0.70 9.65 3.82
C TYR A 477 -1.57 10.70 4.52
N ARG A 478 -2.65 11.18 3.88
CA ARG A 478 -3.56 12.16 4.48
C ARG A 478 -4.45 11.57 5.57
N ARG A 479 -4.56 10.24 5.64
CA ARG A 479 -5.28 9.53 6.70
C ARG A 479 -4.58 9.57 8.04
N TYR A 480 -3.28 9.81 8.04
CA TYR A 480 -2.43 9.75 9.22
C TYR A 480 -2.32 11.12 9.90
N LYS A 481 -2.21 11.08 11.23
CA LYS A 481 -2.12 12.26 12.07
C LYS A 481 -0.93 13.13 11.67
N PRO A 482 -1.13 14.42 11.36
CA PRO A 482 -0.03 15.34 11.14
C PRO A 482 0.67 15.66 12.47
N ARG A 483 1.99 15.78 12.42
CA ARG A 483 2.83 16.21 13.55
C ARG A 483 3.38 17.60 13.28
N ASN A 484 3.53 18.41 14.33
CA ASN A 484 3.99 19.79 14.21
C ASN A 484 5.50 19.84 13.89
N PRO A 485 5.93 20.17 12.65
CA PRO A 485 7.34 20.14 12.29
C PRO A 485 8.17 21.15 13.08
N ARG A 486 7.57 22.29 13.48
CA ARG A 486 8.25 23.38 14.20
C ARG A 486 8.85 22.91 15.53
N LYS A 487 8.19 21.99 16.22
CA LYS A 487 8.67 21.44 17.50
C LYS A 487 9.90 20.53 17.35
N HIS A 488 10.18 20.07 16.13
CA HIS A 488 11.26 19.14 15.84
C HIS A 488 12.40 19.79 15.04
N LEU A 489 12.30 21.09 14.72
CA LEU A 489 13.38 21.80 14.07
C LEU A 489 14.64 21.76 14.93
N ALA A 490 15.71 21.21 14.35
CA ALA A 490 17.03 21.26 14.93
C ALA A 490 17.43 22.72 15.14
N LYS A 491 17.98 23.00 16.33
CA LYS A 491 18.43 24.34 16.73
C LYS A 491 19.78 24.69 16.12
#